data_AF-A0A5C5G4N4-F1
#
_entry.id   AF-A0A5C5G4N4-F1
#
_cell.length_a   1.000
_cell.length_b   1.000
_cell.length_c   1.000
_cell.angle_alpha   90.00
_cell.angle_beta   90.00
_cell.angle_gamma   90.00
#
_symmetry.space_group_name_H-M   'P 1'
#
loop_
_entity.id
_entity.type
_entity.pdbx_description
1 polymer ?
#
loop_
_entity_poly.entity_id
_entity_poly.type
_entity_poly.pdbx_seq_one_letter_code
_entity_poly.pdbx_strand_id
1 'polypeptide(L)'
;MGVLSLPDIPEGANPYAIIFKQIRAALNPTPTPGFATRLAILWALAGYGIVISAVYLCTMGLEYRRREKRMWLWRLVRRPNGRFLVGNQHALFAILSFVSCSVFLGYFYNLREVVLLRKQQNEAFYWRNLIWVPLILHAWVSSWSNLQASVLSSQKATKRHVVCPVVANTLYLAGFVVILVPVLVLDVYSGSAWYRAWNFGLNLRELLLRLMASNPTDTAQQAAEAVSPILDPFNQKLGFFLDLIRADHALYAFAMVVIIAVNLGGLGLLFTLRGQIQFNTRRLTSQIRHSSSVHGLPVLSGGQGVASTQDTSTSSASPPDSPTAPHPLSPRPDGAPAPQKTLLRQVFFARTADDGEKEGKQQMTVSQLKDAANDKTPAGAAQRQQAKQLLALKKIELDLLVFLAAIVVMSTVFLGLALWLAISPTSVYASWRRMEVAFLLVPWMYLVGVDASLSFLLINSIRHLVSPNSRLAHIVGVRASQADRDRHRGSITGLTTSDEFESGTLSHSRPARAGADGVLDDLREEDDEDEQEERGVHVSIETHVVEEESPERTPALEPREGWHA
;
A
#
# COMPACT_ATOMS: atom_id res chain seq x y z
N MET A 1 0.89 14.95 31.86
CA MET A 1 1.22 16.23 32.52
C MET A 1 0.08 17.17 32.25
N GLY A 2 -0.72 17.49 33.26
CA GLY A 2 -1.59 18.67 33.21
C GLY A 2 -0.80 19.91 33.65
N VAL A 3 -1.49 21.03 33.74
CA VAL A 3 -1.00 22.22 34.44
C VAL A 3 -0.54 21.80 35.84
N LEU A 4 0.68 22.18 36.23
CA LEU A 4 1.22 21.81 37.53
C LEU A 4 0.61 22.72 38.59
N SER A 5 -0.11 22.13 39.54
CA SER A 5 -0.54 22.81 40.76
C SER A 5 0.50 22.62 41.85
N LEU A 6 0.68 23.64 42.70
CA LEU A 6 1.48 23.50 43.91
C LEU A 6 0.90 22.39 44.80
N PRO A 7 1.73 21.54 45.41
CA PRO A 7 1.26 20.49 46.31
C PRO A 7 0.88 21.08 47.66
N ASP A 8 0.08 20.34 48.43
CA ASP A 8 -0.10 20.63 49.84
C ASP A 8 1.24 20.40 50.57
N ILE A 9 1.72 21.42 51.29
CA ILE A 9 3.00 21.39 51.99
C ILE A 9 2.74 21.11 53.48
N PRO A 10 3.22 19.99 54.04
CA PRO A 10 3.14 19.71 55.47
C PRO A 10 3.92 20.74 56.30
N GLU A 11 3.42 21.05 57.49
CA GLU A 11 4.12 21.94 58.44
C GLU A 11 5.51 21.39 58.80
N GLY A 12 6.50 22.28 58.83
CA GLY A 12 7.89 21.96 59.15
C GLY A 12 8.68 21.25 58.03
N ALA A 13 8.06 20.89 56.91
CA ALA A 13 8.76 20.35 55.75
C ALA A 13 9.29 21.48 54.86
N ASN A 14 10.45 21.28 54.23
CA ASN A 14 10.99 22.22 53.25
C ASN A 14 10.06 22.28 52.01
N PRO A 15 9.37 23.41 51.76
CA PRO A 15 8.37 23.51 50.70
C PRO A 15 8.98 23.28 49.31
N TYR A 16 10.16 23.83 49.07
CA TYR A 16 10.86 23.75 47.78
C TYR A 16 11.28 22.32 47.44
N ALA A 17 11.66 21.52 48.44
CA ALA A 17 12.00 20.11 48.25
C ALA A 17 10.77 19.29 47.81
N ILE A 18 9.59 19.57 48.37
CA ILE A 18 8.34 18.90 47.99
C ILE A 18 7.91 19.29 46.58
N ILE A 19 7.91 20.59 46.27
CA ILE A 19 7.59 21.12 44.93
C ILE A 19 8.55 20.52 43.89
N PHE A 20 9.87 20.53 44.16
CA PHE A 20 10.88 19.94 43.30
C PHE A 20 10.63 18.45 43.06
N LYS A 21 10.31 17.68 44.11
CA LYS A 21 10.01 16.25 44.01
C LYS A 21 8.80 16.00 43.11
N GLN A 22 7.73 16.79 43.23
CA GLN A 22 6.54 16.67 42.40
C GLN A 22 6.83 17.00 40.93
N ILE A 23 7.51 18.12 40.66
CA ILE A 23 7.89 18.52 39.29
C ILE A 23 8.79 17.45 38.67
N ARG A 24 9.79 16.95 39.42
CA ARG A 24 10.67 15.88 38.96
C ARG A 24 9.90 14.60 38.64
N ALA A 25 8.93 14.21 39.48
CA ALA A 25 8.10 13.04 39.24
C ALA A 25 7.19 13.22 38.01
N ALA A 26 6.68 14.43 37.77
CA ALA A 26 5.85 14.75 36.61
C ALA A 26 6.66 14.76 35.30
N LEU A 27 7.87 15.31 35.31
CA LEU A 27 8.72 15.45 34.13
C LEU A 27 9.54 14.20 33.82
N ASN A 28 9.94 13.43 34.82
CA ASN A 28 10.82 12.26 34.68
C ASN A 28 10.21 11.02 35.35
N PRO A 29 9.06 10.53 34.84
CA PRO A 29 8.46 9.30 35.37
C PRO A 29 9.42 8.11 35.20
N THR A 30 9.43 7.21 36.18
CA THR A 30 10.28 6.02 36.15
C THR A 30 9.72 4.98 35.17
N PRO A 31 10.56 4.41 34.30
CA PRO A 31 10.12 3.41 33.36
C PRO A 31 9.72 2.10 34.05
N THR A 32 8.79 1.39 33.42
CA THR A 32 8.39 0.03 33.80
C THR A 32 9.58 -0.93 33.67
N PRO A 33 9.63 -1.97 34.53
CA PRO A 33 10.58 -3.06 34.37
C PRO A 33 10.50 -3.66 32.96
N GLY A 34 11.68 -3.93 32.37
CA GLY A 34 11.82 -4.49 31.03
C GLY A 34 11.62 -3.51 29.87
N PHE A 35 11.41 -2.20 30.11
CA PHE A 35 11.29 -1.21 29.04
C PHE A 35 12.52 -1.22 28.12
N ALA A 36 13.73 -1.28 28.69
CA ALA A 36 14.98 -1.37 27.93
C ALA A 36 15.04 -2.61 27.02
N THR A 37 14.57 -3.76 27.49
CA THR A 37 14.51 -5.00 26.70
C THR A 37 13.54 -4.86 25.53
N ARG A 38 12.33 -4.31 25.77
CA ARG A 38 11.34 -4.07 24.70
C ARG A 38 11.88 -3.10 23.65
N LEU A 39 12.57 -2.05 24.08
CA LEU A 39 13.22 -1.09 23.19
C LEU A 39 14.33 -1.76 22.36
N ALA A 40 15.13 -2.64 22.96
CA ALA A 40 16.17 -3.39 22.24
C ALA A 40 15.59 -4.34 21.17
N ILE A 41 14.44 -4.97 21.45
CA ILE A 41 13.74 -5.80 20.45
C ILE A 41 13.23 -4.94 19.29
N LEU A 42 12.66 -3.77 19.58
CA LEU A 42 12.22 -2.84 18.55
C LEU A 42 13.39 -2.33 17.68
N TRP A 43 14.56 -2.08 18.27
CA TRP A 43 15.80 -1.81 17.53
C TRP A 43 16.16 -2.93 16.56
N ALA A 44 16.12 -4.19 17.04
CA ALA A 44 16.42 -5.35 16.21
C ALA A 44 15.42 -5.51 15.06
N LEU A 45 14.12 -5.29 15.31
CA LEU A 45 13.08 -5.31 14.28
C LEU A 45 13.27 -4.20 13.24
N ALA A 46 13.52 -2.95 13.66
CA ALA A 46 13.80 -1.87 12.71
C ALA A 46 15.07 -2.13 11.88
N GLY A 47 16.14 -2.64 12.50
CA GLY A 47 17.35 -3.05 11.79
C GLY A 47 17.08 -4.18 10.79
N TYR A 48 16.29 -5.18 11.16
CA TYR A 48 15.84 -6.23 10.25
C TYR A 48 15.03 -5.67 9.08
N GLY A 49 14.08 -4.77 9.34
CA GLY A 49 13.28 -4.08 8.32
C GLY A 49 14.11 -3.32 7.29
N ILE A 50 15.18 -2.65 7.72
CA ILE A 50 16.15 -1.98 6.82
C ILE A 50 16.86 -3.01 5.95
N VAL A 51 17.43 -4.05 6.56
CA VAL A 51 18.18 -5.09 5.84
C VAL A 51 17.28 -5.80 4.82
N ILE A 52 16.09 -6.22 5.22
CA ILE A 52 15.19 -6.97 4.33
C ILE A 52 14.61 -6.09 3.22
N SER A 53 14.35 -4.81 3.48
CA SER A 53 13.98 -3.84 2.44
C SER A 53 15.09 -3.70 1.40
N ALA A 54 16.34 -3.54 1.84
CA ALA A 54 17.49 -3.41 0.95
C ALA A 54 17.72 -4.68 0.12
N VAL A 55 17.69 -5.86 0.75
CA VAL A 55 17.81 -7.15 0.06
C VAL A 55 16.68 -7.30 -0.97
N TYR A 56 15.44 -6.97 -0.60
CA TYR A 56 14.32 -7.03 -1.52
C TYR A 56 14.48 -6.08 -2.72
N LEU A 57 14.85 -4.82 -2.49
CA LEU A 57 15.12 -3.86 -3.56
C LEU A 57 16.24 -4.34 -4.50
N CYS A 58 17.31 -4.93 -3.95
CA CYS A 58 18.37 -5.55 -4.74
C CYS A 58 17.85 -6.72 -5.59
N THR A 59 17.07 -7.64 -5.00
CA THR A 59 16.47 -8.76 -5.76
C THR A 59 15.55 -8.29 -6.87
N MET A 60 14.74 -7.26 -6.61
CA MET A 60 13.89 -6.65 -7.62
C MET A 60 14.74 -5.98 -8.72
N GLY A 61 15.79 -5.24 -8.37
CA GLY A 61 16.70 -4.66 -9.36
C GLY A 61 17.36 -5.70 -10.27
N LEU A 62 17.77 -6.85 -9.71
CA LEU A 62 18.29 -7.98 -10.47
C LEU A 62 17.22 -8.60 -11.39
N GLU A 63 15.99 -8.74 -10.89
CA GLU A 63 14.85 -9.24 -11.67
C GLU A 63 14.54 -8.33 -12.87
N TYR A 64 14.57 -7.01 -12.66
CA TYR A 64 14.37 -6.02 -13.72
C TYR A 64 15.48 -6.07 -14.78
N ARG A 65 16.75 -6.12 -14.34
CA ARG A 65 17.90 -6.26 -15.25
C ARG A 65 17.83 -7.53 -16.07
N ARG A 66 17.49 -8.66 -15.45
CA ARG A 66 17.36 -9.96 -16.13
C ARG A 66 16.23 -9.97 -17.17
N ARG A 67 15.21 -9.14 -16.97
CA ARG A 67 14.09 -8.98 -17.92
C ARG A 67 14.33 -7.90 -18.96
N GLU A 68 15.50 -7.25 -18.93
CA GLU A 68 15.83 -6.10 -19.79
C GLU A 68 14.79 -4.97 -19.65
N LYS A 69 14.17 -4.85 -18.47
CA LYS A 69 13.17 -3.81 -18.17
C LYS A 69 13.79 -2.71 -17.32
N ARG A 70 13.45 -1.47 -17.64
CA ARG A 70 13.81 -0.31 -16.81
C ARG A 70 12.97 -0.32 -15.53
N MET A 71 13.62 -0.14 -14.39
CA MET A 71 12.92 0.03 -13.10
C MET A 71 12.20 1.38 -13.10
N TRP A 72 10.95 1.37 -12.68
CA TRP A 72 10.13 2.58 -12.55
C TRP A 72 9.45 2.60 -11.17
N LEU A 73 9.29 3.80 -10.61
CA LEU A 73 8.61 4.03 -9.34
C LEU A 73 7.20 4.55 -9.53
N TRP A 74 7.01 5.49 -10.44
CA TRP A 74 5.71 5.95 -10.90
C TRP A 74 5.68 5.92 -12.42
N ARG A 75 4.52 5.59 -12.99
CA ARG A 75 4.30 5.57 -14.42
C ARG A 75 2.92 6.13 -14.75
N LEU A 76 2.87 7.00 -15.74
CA LEU A 76 1.61 7.46 -16.31
C LEU A 76 1.10 6.40 -17.30
N VAL A 77 0.01 5.72 -16.95
CA VAL A 77 -0.61 4.68 -17.78
C VAL A 77 -1.76 5.30 -18.56
N ARG A 78 -1.68 5.27 -19.90
CA ARG A 78 -2.74 5.77 -20.79
C ARG A 78 -3.91 4.78 -20.85
N ARG A 79 -5.13 5.30 -20.75
CA ARG A 79 -6.41 4.61 -20.92
C ARG A 79 -7.32 5.48 -21.80
N PRO A 80 -8.38 4.93 -22.41
CA PRO A 80 -9.27 5.70 -23.28
C PRO A 80 -9.85 6.96 -22.62
N ASN A 81 -9.95 6.98 -21.28
CA ASN A 81 -10.51 8.10 -20.52
C ASN A 81 -9.47 9.07 -19.93
N GLY A 82 -8.18 8.87 -20.21
CA GLY A 82 -7.10 9.71 -19.68
C GLY A 82 -5.92 8.92 -19.14
N ARG A 83 -5.06 9.58 -18.36
CA ARG A 83 -3.81 9.02 -17.84
C ARG A 83 -3.90 8.82 -16.32
N PHE A 84 -3.63 7.61 -15.85
CA PHE A 84 -3.52 7.31 -14.41
C PHE A 84 -2.07 7.37 -13.98
N LEU A 85 -1.76 8.03 -12.85
CA LEU A 85 -0.44 8.00 -12.23
C LEU A 85 -0.34 6.76 -11.35
N VAL A 86 0.25 5.68 -11.84
CA VAL A 86 0.35 4.41 -11.11
C VAL A 86 1.70 4.31 -10.41
N GLY A 87 1.69 4.01 -9.11
CA GLY A 87 2.89 3.66 -8.37
C GLY A 87 3.26 2.18 -8.51
N ASN A 88 4.56 1.87 -8.64
CA ASN A 88 5.09 0.53 -8.50
C ASN A 88 5.01 0.16 -7.01
N GLN A 89 3.88 -0.41 -6.62
CA GLN A 89 3.55 -0.70 -5.23
C GLN A 89 4.68 -1.44 -4.51
N HIS A 90 5.29 -2.45 -5.14
CA HIS A 90 6.33 -3.25 -4.50
C HIS A 90 7.61 -2.44 -4.23
N ALA A 91 8.04 -1.64 -5.21
CA ALA A 91 9.21 -0.78 -5.05
C ALA A 91 8.95 0.32 -4.01
N LEU A 92 7.81 1.00 -4.13
CA LEU A 92 7.41 2.08 -3.22
C LEU A 92 7.24 1.58 -1.79
N PHE A 93 6.61 0.42 -1.60
CA PHE A 93 6.46 -0.21 -0.29
C PHE A 93 7.82 -0.48 0.35
N ALA A 94 8.76 -1.06 -0.39
CA ALA A 94 10.09 -1.36 0.15
C ALA A 94 10.93 -0.10 0.43
N ILE A 95 10.89 0.92 -0.43
CA ILE A 95 11.58 2.19 -0.20
C ILE A 95 11.01 2.91 1.02
N LEU A 96 9.68 3.01 1.13
CA LEU A 96 9.04 3.69 2.25
C LEU A 96 9.19 2.89 3.56
N SER A 97 9.24 1.57 3.49
CA SER A 97 9.62 0.71 4.62
C SER A 97 11.03 1.00 5.09
N PHE A 98 12.01 1.05 4.17
CA PHE A 98 13.40 1.37 4.48
C PHE A 98 13.54 2.74 5.17
N VAL A 99 12.89 3.77 4.62
CA VAL A 99 12.90 5.13 5.19
C VAL A 99 12.25 5.14 6.58
N SER A 100 11.07 4.53 6.72
CA SER A 100 10.36 4.47 8.00
C SER A 100 11.18 3.76 9.08
N CYS A 101 11.75 2.58 8.77
CA CYS A 101 12.59 1.84 9.70
C CYS A 101 13.85 2.62 10.10
N SER A 102 14.41 3.42 9.19
CA SER A 102 15.53 4.33 9.51
C SER A 102 15.12 5.42 10.49
N VAL A 103 13.95 6.02 10.31
CA VAL A 103 13.39 7.01 11.26
C VAL A 103 13.09 6.35 12.63
N PHE A 104 12.60 5.12 12.64
CA PHE A 104 12.38 4.36 13.88
C PHE A 104 13.68 4.16 14.68
N LEU A 105 14.82 3.89 14.03
CA LEU A 105 16.10 3.79 14.75
C LEU A 105 16.47 5.10 15.47
N GLY A 106 16.30 6.24 14.79
CA GLY A 106 16.50 7.56 15.39
C GLY A 106 15.54 7.82 16.55
N TYR A 107 14.26 7.47 16.38
CA TYR A 107 13.26 7.56 17.45
C TYR A 107 13.60 6.68 18.65
N PHE A 108 14.02 5.43 18.44
CA PHE A 108 14.40 4.53 19.54
C PHE A 108 15.70 4.95 20.22
N TYR A 109 16.64 5.53 19.47
CA TYR A 109 17.82 6.17 20.05
C TYR A 109 17.41 7.33 20.96
N ASN A 110 16.55 8.23 20.48
CA ASN A 110 16.03 9.33 21.28
C ASN A 110 15.27 8.84 22.53
N LEU A 111 14.41 7.81 22.41
CA LEU A 111 13.74 7.21 23.56
C LEU A 111 14.73 6.66 24.59
N ARG A 112 15.85 6.06 24.16
CA ARG A 112 16.90 5.60 25.07
C ARG A 112 17.53 6.78 25.82
N GLU A 113 17.93 7.83 25.10
CA GLU A 113 18.53 9.04 25.70
C GLU A 113 17.57 9.71 26.69
N VAL A 114 16.33 9.92 26.28
CA VAL A 114 15.30 10.61 27.06
C VAL A 114 14.85 9.79 28.27
N VAL A 115 14.46 8.53 28.06
CA VAL A 115 13.80 7.73 29.10
C VAL A 115 14.80 7.04 30.03
N LEU A 116 15.82 6.41 29.46
CA LEU A 116 16.76 5.58 30.23
C LEU A 116 17.92 6.42 30.78
N LEU A 117 18.49 7.29 29.95
CA LEU A 117 19.64 8.10 30.32
C LEU A 117 19.25 9.47 30.89
N ARG A 118 18.00 9.89 30.73
CA ARG A 118 17.47 11.20 31.18
C ARG A 118 18.24 12.38 30.59
N LYS A 119 18.74 12.22 29.37
CA LYS A 119 19.44 13.23 28.58
C LYS A 119 18.54 13.74 27.46
N GLN A 120 18.89 14.90 26.88
CA GLN A 120 18.26 15.45 25.67
C GLN A 120 16.71 15.56 25.71
N GLN A 121 16.17 15.83 26.89
CA GLN A 121 14.73 15.96 27.10
C GLN A 121 14.12 17.10 26.26
N ASN A 122 14.88 18.15 25.99
CA ASN A 122 14.52 19.29 25.16
C ASN A 122 14.13 18.91 23.72
N GLU A 123 14.64 17.80 23.19
CA GLU A 123 14.43 17.35 21.81
C GLU A 123 13.44 16.19 21.67
N ALA A 124 12.94 15.65 22.79
CA ALA A 124 12.14 14.43 22.82
C ALA A 124 10.92 14.46 21.89
N PHE A 125 10.27 15.62 21.76
CA PHE A 125 9.03 15.75 21.00
C PHE A 125 9.21 15.93 19.50
N TYR A 126 10.41 16.30 19.02
CA TYR A 126 10.69 16.27 17.58
C TYR A 126 10.61 14.83 17.06
N TRP A 127 11.38 13.93 17.66
CA TRP A 127 11.41 12.52 17.28
C TRP A 127 10.08 11.82 17.47
N ARG A 128 9.36 12.17 18.53
CA ARG A 128 8.08 11.56 18.84
C ARG A 128 6.97 11.91 17.86
N ASN A 129 6.93 13.14 17.37
CA ASN A 129 5.90 13.56 16.43
C ASN A 129 6.29 13.19 14.99
N LEU A 130 7.55 13.45 14.60
CA LEU A 130 8.03 13.20 13.23
C LEU A 130 7.96 11.74 12.78
N ILE A 131 7.85 10.78 13.71
CA ILE A 131 7.66 9.36 13.38
C ILE A 131 6.36 9.10 12.61
N TRP A 132 5.34 9.94 12.78
CA TRP A 132 4.06 9.80 12.11
C TRP A 132 4.12 10.16 10.62
N VAL A 133 5.01 11.07 10.23
CA VAL A 133 5.19 11.51 8.84
C VAL A 133 5.49 10.34 7.89
N PRO A 134 6.57 9.54 8.07
CA PRO A 134 6.86 8.42 7.19
C PRO A 134 5.79 7.32 7.24
N LEU A 135 5.11 7.14 8.38
CA LEU A 135 4.03 6.18 8.53
C LEU A 135 2.79 6.56 7.71
N ILE A 136 2.33 7.81 7.84
CA ILE A 136 1.19 8.34 7.07
C ILE A 136 1.54 8.32 5.59
N LEU A 137 2.74 8.76 5.22
CA LEU A 137 3.23 8.74 3.84
C LEU A 137 3.22 7.31 3.28
N HIS A 138 3.75 6.35 4.02
CA HIS A 138 3.81 4.96 3.58
C HIS A 138 2.42 4.34 3.42
N ALA A 139 1.53 4.54 4.39
CA ALA A 139 0.15 4.08 4.32
C ALA A 139 -0.58 4.73 3.13
N TRP A 140 -0.44 6.04 2.95
CA TRP A 140 -1.05 6.79 1.85
C TRP A 140 -0.64 6.25 0.48
N VAL A 141 0.67 6.18 0.22
CA VAL A 141 1.20 5.70 -1.07
C VAL A 141 0.79 4.26 -1.34
N SER A 142 0.85 3.40 -0.32
CA SER A 142 0.43 2.01 -0.43
C SER A 142 -1.04 1.90 -0.78
N SER A 143 -1.92 2.62 -0.08
CA SER A 143 -3.36 2.59 -0.31
C SER A 143 -3.74 3.06 -1.72
N TRP A 144 -3.14 4.15 -2.20
CA TRP A 144 -3.43 4.66 -3.54
C TRP A 144 -2.85 3.80 -4.66
N SER A 145 -1.65 3.24 -4.48
CA SER A 145 -1.08 2.32 -5.47
C SER A 145 -1.98 1.10 -5.66
N ASN A 146 -2.51 0.54 -4.56
CA ASN A 146 -3.48 -0.55 -4.61
C ASN A 146 -4.82 -0.14 -5.22
N LEU A 147 -5.34 1.03 -4.84
CA LEU A 147 -6.62 1.52 -5.34
C LEU A 147 -6.55 1.71 -6.87
N GLN A 148 -5.50 2.37 -7.37
CA GLN A 148 -5.32 2.60 -8.79
C GLN A 148 -5.11 1.31 -9.57
N ALA A 149 -4.34 0.36 -9.03
CA ALA A 149 -4.20 -0.97 -9.63
C ALA A 149 -5.56 -1.68 -9.72
N SER A 150 -6.38 -1.57 -8.67
CA SER A 150 -7.75 -2.14 -8.62
C SER A 150 -8.70 -1.47 -9.62
N VAL A 151 -8.63 -0.14 -9.76
CA VAL A 151 -9.40 0.62 -10.75
C VAL A 151 -9.00 0.21 -12.16
N LEU A 152 -7.71 0.09 -12.46
CA LEU A 152 -7.23 -0.31 -13.78
C LEU A 152 -7.64 -1.75 -14.13
N SER A 153 -7.58 -2.67 -13.15
CA SER A 153 -8.03 -4.05 -13.32
C SER A 153 -9.54 -4.13 -13.57
N SER A 154 -10.34 -3.38 -12.79
CA SER A 154 -11.80 -3.39 -12.90
C SER A 154 -12.35 -2.70 -14.15
N GLN A 155 -11.71 -1.63 -14.63
CA GLN A 155 -12.11 -0.96 -15.88
C GLN A 155 -11.97 -1.90 -17.09
N LYS A 156 -10.90 -2.69 -17.12
CA LYS A 156 -10.66 -3.67 -18.18
C LYS A 156 -11.76 -4.75 -18.20
N ALA A 157 -12.23 -5.16 -17.03
CA ALA A 157 -13.23 -6.21 -16.92
C ALA A 157 -14.68 -5.71 -17.15
N THR A 158 -15.02 -4.51 -16.68
CA THR A 158 -16.41 -4.01 -16.70
C THR A 158 -16.77 -3.13 -17.89
N LYS A 159 -15.77 -2.52 -18.54
CA LYS A 159 -15.97 -1.35 -19.41
C LYS A 159 -16.73 -0.18 -18.73
N ARG A 160 -17.00 -0.24 -17.42
CA ARG A 160 -17.60 0.85 -16.63
C ARG A 160 -16.50 1.66 -15.98
N HIS A 161 -16.70 2.97 -15.95
CA HIS A 161 -15.70 3.91 -15.48
C HIS A 161 -16.14 4.34 -14.08
N VAL A 162 -15.54 3.73 -13.05
CA VAL A 162 -15.94 4.02 -11.65
C VAL A 162 -15.38 5.37 -11.20
N VAL A 163 -14.14 5.70 -11.59
CA VAL A 163 -13.46 6.94 -11.19
C VAL A 163 -12.73 7.54 -12.40
N CYS A 164 -12.91 8.85 -12.61
CA CYS A 164 -12.18 9.61 -13.63
C CYS A 164 -10.68 9.68 -13.26
N PRO A 165 -9.74 9.51 -14.21
CA PRO A 165 -8.30 9.56 -13.93
C PRO A 165 -7.85 10.88 -13.29
N VAL A 166 -8.42 12.01 -13.73
CA VAL A 166 -8.10 13.34 -13.18
C VAL A 166 -8.45 13.38 -11.70
N VAL A 167 -9.67 12.97 -11.33
CA VAL A 167 -10.11 12.94 -9.93
C VAL A 167 -9.22 12.01 -9.09
N ALA A 168 -8.88 10.83 -9.59
CA ALA A 168 -8.01 9.89 -8.87
C ALA A 168 -6.60 10.46 -8.63
N ASN A 169 -5.99 11.06 -9.65
CA ASN A 169 -4.64 11.64 -9.52
C ASN A 169 -4.67 12.91 -8.65
N THR A 170 -5.68 13.76 -8.81
CA THR A 170 -5.86 14.97 -8.00
C THR A 170 -6.06 14.59 -6.54
N LEU A 171 -6.89 13.60 -6.21
CA LEU A 171 -7.06 13.15 -4.83
C LEU A 171 -5.78 12.55 -4.25
N TYR A 172 -5.06 11.75 -5.04
CA TYR A 172 -3.77 11.19 -4.64
C TYR A 172 -2.76 12.28 -4.26
N LEU A 173 -2.56 13.27 -5.15
CA LEU A 173 -1.62 14.38 -4.94
C LEU A 173 -2.10 15.39 -3.89
N ALA A 174 -3.40 15.70 -3.87
CA ALA A 174 -3.97 16.63 -2.92
C ALA A 174 -3.83 16.10 -1.49
N GLY A 175 -4.03 14.80 -1.26
CA GLY A 175 -3.83 14.27 0.10
C GLY A 175 -2.37 14.33 0.57
N PHE A 176 -1.38 14.27 -0.32
CA PHE A 176 0.01 14.58 0.08
C PHE A 176 0.13 16.00 0.62
N VAL A 177 -0.36 16.99 -0.12
CA VAL A 177 -0.21 18.40 0.26
C VAL A 177 -1.10 18.75 1.46
N VAL A 178 -2.37 18.37 1.43
CA VAL A 178 -3.38 18.73 2.43
C VAL A 178 -3.19 17.99 3.75
N ILE A 179 -2.65 16.77 3.74
CA ILE A 179 -2.46 15.98 4.97
C ILE A 179 -1.03 16.09 5.48
N LEU A 180 0.00 15.82 4.65
CA LEU A 180 1.37 15.73 5.16
C LEU A 180 1.99 17.08 5.50
N VAL A 181 1.69 18.15 4.75
CA VAL A 181 2.28 19.47 5.04
C VAL A 181 1.79 20.00 6.39
N PRO A 182 0.48 20.03 6.71
CA PRO A 182 0.03 20.48 8.03
C PRO A 182 0.53 19.58 9.16
N VAL A 183 0.60 18.25 8.95
CA VAL A 183 1.19 17.31 9.91
C VAL A 183 2.64 17.70 10.21
N LEU A 184 3.49 17.83 9.18
CA LEU A 184 4.89 18.16 9.35
C LEU A 184 5.10 19.51 10.05
N VAL A 185 4.30 20.52 9.69
CA VAL A 185 4.35 21.84 10.30
C VAL A 185 3.97 21.77 11.78
N LEU A 186 2.88 21.08 12.13
CA LEU A 186 2.45 20.90 13.52
C LEU A 186 3.44 20.06 14.33
N ASP A 187 4.06 19.04 13.74
CA ASP A 187 5.10 18.22 14.40
C ASP A 187 6.29 19.09 14.83
N VAL A 188 6.83 19.88 13.89
CA VAL A 188 7.99 20.76 14.12
C VAL A 188 7.63 21.85 15.12
N TYR A 189 6.44 22.43 15.01
CA TYR A 189 6.00 23.50 15.90
C TYR A 189 5.72 22.98 17.32
N SER A 190 5.17 21.78 17.45
CA SER A 190 4.99 21.09 18.74
C SER A 190 6.33 20.77 19.40
N GLY A 191 7.30 20.26 18.63
CA GLY A 191 8.68 20.05 19.11
C GLY A 191 9.33 21.35 19.58
N SER A 192 9.14 22.44 18.83
CA SER A 192 9.62 23.78 19.20
C SER A 192 8.97 24.31 20.48
N ALA A 193 7.65 24.13 20.63
CA ALA A 193 6.91 24.53 21.82
C ALA A 193 7.38 23.75 23.06
N TRP A 194 7.62 22.44 22.92
CA TRP A 194 8.20 21.62 23.98
C TRP A 194 9.60 22.09 24.38
N TYR A 195 10.48 22.31 23.41
CA TYR A 195 11.84 22.79 23.66
C TYR A 195 11.83 24.06 24.53
N ARG A 196 10.95 25.02 24.20
CA ARG A 196 10.76 26.25 24.98
C ARG A 196 10.22 25.96 26.38
N ALA A 197 9.18 25.13 26.51
CA ALA A 197 8.60 24.77 27.81
C ALA A 197 9.63 24.06 28.71
N TRP A 198 10.43 23.15 28.13
CA TRP A 198 11.47 22.41 28.82
C TRP A 198 12.57 23.32 29.37
N ASN A 199 13.07 24.26 28.55
CA ASN A 199 14.08 25.22 29.01
C ASN A 199 13.59 26.09 30.17
N PHE A 200 12.32 26.52 30.15
CA PHE A 200 11.70 27.18 31.30
C PHE A 200 11.62 26.26 32.53
N GLY A 201 11.34 24.97 32.32
CA GLY A 201 11.37 23.96 33.38
C GLY A 201 12.76 23.77 34.00
N LEU A 202 13.84 23.92 33.23
CA LEU A 202 15.21 23.90 33.76
C LEU A 202 15.48 25.12 34.65
N ASN A 203 15.04 26.31 34.25
CA ASN A 203 15.19 27.52 35.08
C ASN A 203 14.38 27.39 36.39
N LEU A 204 13.17 26.84 36.32
CA LEU A 204 12.36 26.55 37.50
C LEU A 204 13.04 25.56 38.44
N ARG A 205 13.64 24.50 37.87
CA ARG A 205 14.41 23.50 38.61
C ARG A 205 15.59 24.14 39.34
N GLU A 206 16.34 25.01 38.67
CA GLU A 206 17.49 25.71 39.26
C GLU A 206 17.05 26.65 40.39
N LEU A 207 15.99 27.44 40.17
CA LEU A 207 15.41 28.30 41.22
C LEU A 207 15.04 27.48 42.45
N LEU A 208 14.34 26.36 42.29
CA LEU A 208 13.91 25.51 43.39
C LEU A 208 15.10 24.93 44.16
N LEU A 209 16.16 24.50 43.47
CA LEU A 209 17.37 24.00 44.14
C LEU A 209 18.06 25.11 44.93
N ARG A 210 18.12 26.33 44.39
CA ARG A 210 18.68 27.50 45.08
C ARG A 210 17.86 27.88 46.32
N LEU A 211 16.54 27.94 46.21
CA LEU A 211 15.64 28.28 47.33
C LEU A 211 15.62 27.19 48.39
N MET A 212 15.68 25.91 47.98
CA MET A 212 15.81 24.78 48.90
C MET A 212 17.07 24.90 49.79
N ALA A 213 18.17 25.43 49.26
CA ALA A 213 19.42 25.61 49.99
C ALA A 213 19.46 26.91 50.81
N SER A 214 18.90 28.01 50.28
CA SER A 214 18.96 29.33 50.93
C SER A 214 17.86 29.56 51.97
N ASN A 215 16.64 29.08 51.71
CA ASN A 215 15.45 29.38 52.51
C ASN A 215 14.67 28.10 52.90
N PRO A 216 15.26 27.13 53.61
CA PRO A 216 14.61 25.84 53.87
C PRO A 216 13.37 25.91 54.79
N THR A 217 13.21 27.01 55.53
CA THR A 217 12.16 27.21 56.54
C THR A 217 11.02 28.14 56.09
N ASP A 218 10.98 28.52 54.81
CA ASP A 218 9.89 29.35 54.29
C ASP A 218 8.54 28.66 54.49
N THR A 219 7.53 29.46 54.79
CA THR A 219 6.14 28.98 54.85
C THR A 219 5.64 28.59 53.45
N ALA A 220 4.57 27.80 53.39
CA ALA A 220 3.96 27.40 52.11
C ALA A 220 3.54 28.60 51.26
N GLN A 221 3.05 29.68 51.89
CA GLN A 221 2.67 30.92 51.20
C GLN A 221 3.90 31.64 50.62
N GLN A 222 4.96 31.80 51.41
CA GLN A 222 6.21 32.42 50.93
C GLN A 222 6.82 31.63 49.76
N ALA A 223 6.81 30.30 49.84
CA ALA A 223 7.27 29.45 48.76
C ALA A 223 6.41 29.59 47.50
N ALA A 224 5.08 29.70 47.65
CA ALA A 224 4.18 29.96 46.53
C ALA A 224 4.47 31.32 45.88
N GLU A 225 4.63 32.38 46.66
CA GLU A 225 4.97 33.73 46.18
C GLU A 225 6.33 33.76 45.46
N ALA A 226 7.32 33.03 45.96
CA ALA A 226 8.64 32.95 45.34
C ALA A 226 8.66 32.15 44.02
N VAL A 227 7.83 31.11 43.90
CA VAL A 227 7.83 30.17 42.77
C VAL A 227 6.86 30.59 41.66
N SER A 228 5.73 31.21 41.99
CA SER A 228 4.67 31.57 41.04
C SER A 228 5.15 32.38 39.83
N PRO A 229 6.05 33.38 39.96
CA PRO A 229 6.55 34.16 38.82
C PRO A 229 7.24 33.35 37.73
N ILE A 230 7.78 32.17 38.04
CA ILE A 230 8.38 31.25 37.06
C ILE A 230 7.42 30.11 36.71
N LEU A 231 6.65 29.62 37.68
CA LEU A 231 5.70 28.53 37.49
C LEU A 231 4.56 28.91 36.54
N ASP A 232 4.04 30.13 36.62
CA ASP A 232 2.93 30.58 35.77
C ASP A 232 3.33 30.66 34.29
N PRO A 233 4.44 31.31 33.89
CA PRO A 233 4.92 31.26 32.51
C PRO A 233 5.26 29.84 32.03
N PHE A 234 5.79 28.98 32.92
CA PHE A 234 6.02 27.58 32.60
C PHE A 234 4.71 26.85 32.29
N ASN A 235 3.70 27.00 33.16
CA ASN A 235 2.38 26.41 32.98
C ASN A 235 1.67 26.92 31.73
N GLN A 236 1.82 28.21 31.40
CA GLN A 236 1.29 28.79 30.16
C GLN A 236 1.93 28.14 28.92
N LYS A 237 3.25 27.99 28.90
CA LYS A 237 3.97 27.35 27.79
C LYS A 237 3.65 25.86 27.67
N LEU A 238 3.53 25.17 28.81
CA LEU A 238 3.11 23.78 28.87
C LEU A 238 1.67 23.61 28.36
N GLY A 239 0.75 24.50 28.77
CA GLY A 239 -0.62 24.53 28.29
C GLY A 239 -0.70 24.70 26.77
N PHE A 240 0.02 25.69 26.24
CA PHE A 240 0.12 25.90 24.79
C PHE A 240 0.64 24.68 24.05
N PHE A 241 1.70 24.05 24.57
CA PHE A 241 2.23 22.81 24.02
C PHE A 241 1.22 21.65 24.04
N LEU A 242 0.46 21.50 25.14
CA LEU A 242 -0.58 20.48 25.23
C LEU A 242 -1.69 20.70 24.21
N ASP A 243 -2.09 21.95 23.97
CA ASP A 243 -3.09 22.27 22.95
C ASP A 243 -2.58 21.98 21.53
N LEU A 244 -1.30 22.25 21.25
CA LEU A 244 -0.67 21.85 19.99
C LEU A 244 -0.66 20.32 19.81
N ILE A 245 -0.29 19.55 20.84
CA ILE A 245 -0.36 18.09 20.80
C ILE A 245 -1.77 17.60 20.50
N ARG A 246 -2.80 18.23 21.09
CA ARG A 246 -4.20 17.85 20.82
C ARG A 246 -4.56 18.08 19.36
N ALA A 247 -4.21 19.24 18.82
CA ALA A 247 -4.44 19.58 17.42
C ALA A 247 -3.70 18.61 16.47
N ASP A 248 -2.45 18.31 16.78
CA ASP A 248 -1.59 17.41 16.01
C ASP A 248 -2.17 15.99 15.95
N HIS A 249 -2.55 15.43 17.11
CA HIS A 249 -3.14 14.09 17.15
C HIS A 249 -4.57 14.04 16.58
N ALA A 250 -5.32 15.14 16.62
CA ALA A 250 -6.60 15.25 15.91
C ALA A 250 -6.38 15.20 14.38
N LEU A 251 -5.31 15.81 13.89
CA LEU A 251 -4.93 15.74 12.48
C LEU A 251 -4.46 14.33 12.08
N TYR A 252 -3.70 13.62 12.94
CA TYR A 252 -3.37 12.20 12.71
C TYR A 252 -4.63 11.33 12.64
N ALA A 253 -5.58 11.56 13.54
CA ALA A 253 -6.86 10.85 13.53
C ALA A 253 -7.61 11.09 12.21
N PHE A 254 -7.69 12.34 11.76
CA PHE A 254 -8.26 12.70 10.47
C PHE A 254 -7.56 11.97 9.31
N ALA A 255 -6.22 11.98 9.28
CA ALA A 255 -5.44 11.27 8.27
C ALA A 255 -5.77 9.77 8.22
N MET A 256 -5.88 9.11 9.39
CA MET A 256 -6.23 7.70 9.49
C MET A 256 -7.65 7.42 9.00
N VAL A 257 -8.62 8.30 9.27
CA VAL A 257 -9.99 8.18 8.73
C VAL A 257 -9.98 8.21 7.20
N VAL A 258 -9.24 9.15 6.59
CA VAL A 258 -9.14 9.24 5.13
C VAL A 258 -8.46 7.99 4.55
N ILE A 259 -7.37 7.51 5.15
CA ILE A 259 -6.70 6.28 4.73
C ILE A 259 -7.67 5.09 4.81
N ILE A 260 -8.39 4.92 5.93
CA ILE A 260 -9.40 3.85 6.08
C ILE A 260 -10.44 3.94 4.97
N ALA A 261 -10.99 5.13 4.70
CA ALA A 261 -11.99 5.34 3.66
C ALA A 261 -11.48 4.94 2.26
N VAL A 262 -10.24 5.32 1.91
CA VAL A 262 -9.60 4.95 0.64
C VAL A 262 -9.46 3.43 0.52
N ASN A 263 -9.01 2.74 1.57
CA ASN A 263 -8.85 1.28 1.55
C ASN A 263 -10.20 0.54 1.53
N LEU A 264 -11.23 1.05 2.21
CA LEU A 264 -12.59 0.52 2.13
C LEU A 264 -13.16 0.67 0.70
N GLY A 265 -12.88 1.78 0.02
CA GLY A 265 -13.16 1.95 -1.41
C GLY A 265 -12.46 0.90 -2.27
N GLY A 266 -11.17 0.63 -2.00
CA GLY A 266 -10.41 -0.44 -2.65
C GLY A 266 -11.01 -1.83 -2.43
N LEU A 267 -11.45 -2.13 -1.20
CA LEU A 267 -12.13 -3.38 -0.88
C LEU A 267 -13.48 -3.51 -1.62
N GLY A 268 -14.26 -2.43 -1.72
CA GLY A 268 -15.50 -2.40 -2.50
C GLY A 268 -15.28 -2.72 -3.98
N LEU A 269 -14.21 -2.17 -4.58
CA LEU A 269 -13.80 -2.51 -5.95
C LEU A 269 -13.36 -3.98 -6.06
N LEU A 270 -12.65 -4.51 -5.07
CA LEU A 270 -12.23 -5.91 -5.02
C LEU A 270 -13.43 -6.86 -4.94
N PHE A 271 -14.45 -6.55 -4.14
CA PHE A 271 -15.69 -7.33 -4.10
C PHE A 271 -16.45 -7.30 -5.43
N THR A 272 -16.41 -6.17 -6.13
CA THR A 272 -16.97 -6.04 -7.47
C THR A 272 -16.21 -6.91 -8.49
N LEU A 273 -14.87 -6.92 -8.42
CA LEU A 273 -14.02 -7.82 -9.21
C LEU A 273 -14.27 -9.29 -8.89
N ARG A 274 -14.45 -9.65 -7.61
CA ARG A 274 -14.80 -11.01 -7.18
C ARG A 274 -16.08 -11.51 -7.84
N GLY A 275 -17.12 -10.68 -7.86
CA GLY A 275 -18.39 -11.02 -8.53
C GLY A 275 -18.17 -11.33 -10.02
N GLN A 276 -17.29 -10.59 -10.69
CA GLN A 276 -16.97 -10.81 -12.10
C GLN A 276 -16.12 -12.04 -12.34
N ILE A 277 -15.13 -12.29 -11.47
CA ILE A 277 -14.32 -13.51 -11.53
C ILE A 277 -15.23 -14.72 -11.36
N GLN A 278 -16.14 -14.69 -10.38
CA GLN A 278 -17.12 -15.76 -10.21
C GLN A 278 -18.02 -15.94 -11.43
N PHE A 279 -18.47 -14.85 -12.05
CA PHE A 279 -19.26 -14.91 -13.28
C PHE A 279 -18.48 -15.55 -14.43
N ASN A 280 -17.23 -15.12 -14.65
CA ASN A 280 -16.36 -15.67 -15.70
C ASN A 280 -15.99 -17.13 -15.42
N THR A 281 -15.76 -17.51 -14.16
CA THR A 281 -15.53 -18.90 -13.76
C THR A 281 -16.76 -19.75 -14.07
N ARG A 282 -17.97 -19.30 -13.72
CA ARG A 282 -19.22 -20.03 -14.04
C ARG A 282 -19.39 -20.23 -15.55
N ARG A 283 -19.11 -19.17 -16.33
CA ARG A 283 -19.14 -19.24 -17.79
C ARG A 283 -18.14 -20.26 -18.32
N LEU A 284 -16.90 -20.27 -17.83
CA LEU A 284 -15.90 -21.26 -18.22
C LEU A 284 -16.35 -22.69 -17.87
N THR A 285 -16.90 -22.90 -16.67
CA THR A 285 -17.42 -24.21 -16.27
C THR A 285 -18.54 -24.69 -17.19
N SER A 286 -19.46 -23.80 -17.59
CA SER A 286 -20.52 -24.15 -18.54
C SER A 286 -19.94 -24.53 -19.91
N GLN A 287 -18.94 -23.80 -20.40
CA GLN A 287 -18.27 -24.11 -21.66
C GLN A 287 -17.55 -25.47 -21.63
N ILE A 288 -16.88 -25.78 -20.51
CA ILE A 288 -16.24 -27.09 -20.31
C ILE A 288 -17.30 -28.19 -20.35
N ARG A 289 -18.39 -28.06 -19.59
CA ARG A 289 -19.48 -29.07 -19.57
C ARG A 289 -20.09 -29.30 -20.95
N HIS A 290 -20.37 -28.25 -21.71
CA HIS A 290 -20.88 -28.38 -23.07
C HIS A 290 -19.88 -29.06 -24.01
N SER A 291 -18.58 -28.74 -23.91
CA SER A 291 -17.56 -29.42 -24.71
C SER A 291 -17.39 -30.90 -24.35
N SER A 292 -17.55 -31.26 -23.07
CA SER A 292 -17.47 -32.65 -22.62
C SER A 292 -18.65 -33.49 -23.10
N SER A 293 -19.86 -32.91 -23.15
CA SER A 293 -21.07 -33.62 -23.60
C SER A 293 -21.06 -33.98 -25.08
N VAL A 294 -20.40 -33.19 -25.94
CA VAL A 294 -20.41 -33.39 -27.40
C VAL A 294 -19.41 -34.47 -27.84
N HIS A 295 -18.49 -34.90 -26.98
CA HIS A 295 -17.52 -35.97 -27.26
C HIS A 295 -17.82 -37.27 -26.50
N GLY A 296 -19.03 -37.41 -25.94
CA GLY A 296 -19.57 -38.70 -25.57
C GLY A 296 -19.83 -39.54 -26.82
N LEU A 297 -18.77 -40.09 -27.42
CA LEU A 297 -18.89 -41.29 -28.25
C LEU A 297 -19.72 -42.28 -27.43
N PRO A 298 -20.83 -42.82 -27.97
CA PRO A 298 -21.57 -43.86 -27.28
C PRO A 298 -20.56 -44.97 -27.03
N VAL A 299 -20.20 -45.17 -25.76
CA VAL A 299 -19.53 -46.37 -25.33
C VAL A 299 -20.50 -47.47 -25.72
N LEU A 300 -20.20 -48.13 -26.85
CA LEU A 300 -20.81 -49.36 -27.28
C LEU A 300 -20.60 -50.33 -26.13
N SER A 301 -21.60 -50.38 -25.25
CA SER A 301 -21.77 -51.39 -24.23
C SER A 301 -22.12 -52.68 -24.98
N GLY A 302 -21.10 -53.31 -25.56
CA GLY A 302 -21.18 -54.62 -26.18
C GLY A 302 -21.11 -55.69 -25.09
N GLY A 303 -22.19 -56.47 -24.97
CA GLY A 303 -22.31 -57.67 -24.14
C GLY A 303 -23.74 -57.81 -23.59
N GLN A 304 -24.72 -58.29 -24.38
CA GLN A 304 -25.21 -59.69 -24.40
C GLN A 304 -25.52 -60.23 -22.98
N GLY A 305 -26.75 -60.58 -22.60
CA GLY A 305 -27.98 -60.63 -23.41
C GLY A 305 -29.20 -61.22 -22.70
N VAL A 306 -30.08 -61.78 -23.55
CA VAL A 306 -31.16 -62.75 -23.31
C VAL A 306 -32.55 -62.20 -22.88
N ALA A 307 -33.40 -62.15 -23.91
CA ALA A 307 -34.83 -62.54 -24.00
C ALA A 307 -35.88 -61.92 -23.06
N SER A 308 -36.92 -61.29 -23.63
CA SER A 308 -38.20 -61.96 -23.91
C SER A 308 -39.29 -60.98 -24.38
N THR A 309 -39.92 -61.33 -25.52
CA THR A 309 -41.36 -61.18 -25.89
C THR A 309 -42.07 -59.82 -25.97
N GLN A 310 -42.56 -59.53 -27.20
CA GLN A 310 -43.95 -59.18 -27.60
C GLN A 310 -44.64 -57.95 -26.95
N ASP A 311 -45.45 -57.11 -27.60
CA ASP A 311 -46.33 -57.27 -28.77
C ASP A 311 -46.66 -55.89 -29.39
N THR A 312 -46.81 -55.88 -30.72
CA THR A 312 -47.97 -55.45 -31.53
C THR A 312 -48.68 -54.09 -31.28
N SER A 313 -48.70 -53.23 -32.32
CA SER A 313 -49.88 -52.61 -32.99
C SER A 313 -49.54 -51.21 -33.59
N THR A 314 -49.33 -51.07 -34.91
CA THR A 314 -50.25 -50.83 -36.06
C THR A 314 -50.59 -49.37 -36.41
N SER A 315 -50.64 -49.13 -37.73
CA SER A 315 -51.33 -48.07 -38.51
C SER A 315 -50.49 -46.85 -38.91
N SER A 316 -50.03 -46.73 -40.17
CA SER A 316 -50.72 -46.24 -41.41
C SER A 316 -50.93 -44.71 -41.40
N ALA A 317 -50.85 -43.92 -42.48
CA ALA A 317 -50.75 -44.13 -43.92
C ALA A 317 -50.25 -42.82 -44.59
N SER A 318 -49.55 -42.98 -45.72
CA SER A 318 -49.53 -42.24 -47.01
C SER A 318 -49.57 -40.69 -47.15
N PRO A 319 -48.92 -40.14 -48.22
CA PRO A 319 -48.85 -38.71 -48.63
C PRO A 319 -49.98 -38.36 -49.65
N PRO A 320 -50.14 -37.13 -50.22
CA PRO A 320 -49.29 -36.61 -51.32
C PRO A 320 -49.25 -35.06 -51.59
N ASP A 321 -48.43 -34.70 -52.57
CA ASP A 321 -48.57 -33.64 -53.61
C ASP A 321 -48.37 -32.12 -53.40
N SER A 322 -47.75 -31.56 -54.46
CA SER A 322 -47.27 -30.20 -54.73
C SER A 322 -48.37 -29.28 -55.31
N PRO A 323 -48.19 -27.94 -55.52
CA PRO A 323 -47.50 -27.45 -56.75
C PRO A 323 -46.80 -26.06 -56.71
N THR A 324 -45.73 -25.96 -57.50
CA THR A 324 -45.31 -24.95 -58.51
C THR A 324 -45.93 -23.53 -58.54
N ALA A 325 -45.07 -22.48 -58.60
CA ALA A 325 -44.92 -21.43 -59.66
C ALA A 325 -44.15 -20.16 -59.13
N PRO A 326 -43.85 -19.10 -59.93
CA PRO A 326 -42.61 -18.94 -60.70
C PRO A 326 -41.80 -17.63 -60.42
N HIS A 327 -40.64 -17.54 -61.07
CA HIS A 327 -39.67 -16.42 -61.18
C HIS A 327 -40.25 -15.00 -61.41
N PRO A 328 -39.47 -13.94 -61.11
CA PRO A 328 -38.77 -13.26 -62.21
C PRO A 328 -37.31 -12.84 -61.92
N LEU A 329 -36.53 -12.80 -63.01
CA LEU A 329 -35.18 -12.26 -63.15
C LEU A 329 -35.20 -10.72 -63.26
N SER A 330 -34.18 -10.06 -62.69
CA SER A 330 -33.67 -8.79 -63.23
C SER A 330 -32.18 -8.56 -62.87
N PRO A 331 -31.43 -7.77 -63.66
CA PRO A 331 -29.97 -7.79 -63.74
C PRO A 331 -29.24 -6.70 -62.92
N ARG A 332 -27.92 -6.93 -62.72
CA ARG A 332 -26.73 -6.07 -62.38
C ARG A 332 -26.91 -4.52 -62.45
N PRO A 333 -26.10 -3.67 -61.75
CA PRO A 333 -24.63 -3.78 -61.66
C PRO A 333 -23.91 -3.33 -60.35
N ASP A 334 -22.67 -3.80 -60.25
CA ASP A 334 -21.45 -3.29 -59.59
C ASP A 334 -21.54 -2.06 -58.66
N GLY A 335 -21.07 -2.24 -57.40
CA GLY A 335 -20.75 -1.16 -56.47
C GLY A 335 -20.40 -1.66 -55.07
N ALA A 336 -19.11 -1.72 -54.74
CA ALA A 336 -18.54 -1.90 -53.39
C ALA A 336 -19.15 -0.94 -52.34
N PRO A 337 -19.07 -1.18 -51.00
CA PRO A 337 -18.06 -1.96 -50.28
C PRO A 337 -18.62 -3.04 -49.34
N ALA A 338 -17.74 -3.99 -48.99
CA ALA A 338 -18.00 -5.07 -48.05
C ALA A 338 -18.45 -4.55 -46.67
N PRO A 339 -19.51 -5.11 -46.06
CA PRO A 339 -19.78 -4.87 -44.66
C PRO A 339 -18.73 -5.64 -43.87
N GLN A 340 -17.76 -4.92 -43.29
CA GLN A 340 -16.97 -5.46 -42.19
C GLN A 340 -17.95 -5.87 -41.09
N LYS A 341 -18.22 -7.18 -40.99
CA LYS A 341 -18.84 -7.80 -39.84
C LYS A 341 -17.88 -7.64 -38.68
N THR A 342 -17.90 -6.47 -38.05
CA THR A 342 -17.34 -6.27 -36.72
C THR A 342 -18.15 -7.16 -35.81
N LEU A 343 -17.60 -8.34 -35.51
CA LEU A 343 -18.04 -9.27 -34.48
C LEU A 343 -17.80 -8.59 -33.12
N LEU A 344 -18.52 -7.50 -32.87
CA LEU A 344 -18.68 -6.90 -31.57
C LEU A 344 -19.41 -7.95 -30.74
N ARG A 345 -18.61 -8.73 -30.02
CA ARG A 345 -19.04 -9.61 -28.92
C ARG A 345 -19.69 -8.72 -27.86
N GLN A 346 -20.93 -8.30 -28.12
CA GLN A 346 -21.80 -7.63 -27.18
C GLN A 346 -22.06 -8.60 -26.05
N VAL A 347 -21.42 -8.32 -24.92
CA VAL A 347 -21.70 -8.99 -23.65
C VAL A 347 -23.04 -8.44 -23.17
N PHE A 348 -24.14 -9.06 -23.60
CA PHE A 348 -25.44 -8.83 -23.01
C PHE A 348 -25.43 -9.37 -21.58
N PHE A 349 -25.63 -8.48 -20.61
CA PHE A 349 -25.97 -8.85 -19.24
C PHE A 349 -27.42 -9.31 -19.24
N ALA A 350 -27.64 -10.59 -19.51
CA ALA A 350 -28.95 -11.21 -19.32
C ALA A 350 -29.29 -11.15 -17.83
N ARG A 351 -30.26 -10.30 -17.48
CA ARG A 351 -30.96 -10.32 -16.20
C ARG A 351 -31.91 -11.52 -16.28
N THR A 352 -31.43 -12.70 -15.92
CA THR A 352 -32.23 -13.93 -15.96
C THR A 352 -33.37 -13.80 -14.96
N ALA A 353 -34.58 -13.81 -15.51
CA ALA A 353 -35.82 -14.03 -14.78
C ALA A 353 -35.84 -15.46 -14.22
N ASP A 354 -36.61 -15.57 -13.14
CA ASP A 354 -36.59 -16.57 -12.10
C ASP A 354 -37.34 -17.86 -12.49
N ASP A 355 -36.67 -18.79 -13.18
CA ASP A 355 -37.21 -20.14 -13.43
C ASP A 355 -36.41 -21.19 -12.64
N GLY A 356 -36.80 -21.39 -11.39
CA GLY A 356 -37.29 -22.68 -10.87
C GLY A 356 -36.40 -23.93 -10.78
N GLU A 357 -35.24 -24.05 -11.42
CA GLU A 357 -34.44 -25.28 -11.33
C GLU A 357 -33.28 -25.15 -10.33
N LYS A 358 -33.39 -25.88 -9.22
CA LYS A 358 -32.35 -26.09 -8.20
C LYS A 358 -31.22 -26.98 -8.73
N GLU A 359 -30.70 -26.74 -9.93
CA GLU A 359 -29.43 -27.32 -10.35
C GLU A 359 -28.34 -26.81 -9.40
N GLY A 360 -27.76 -27.74 -8.63
CA GLY A 360 -26.73 -27.43 -7.63
C GLY A 360 -25.63 -26.58 -8.24
N LYS A 361 -25.50 -25.34 -7.74
CA LYS A 361 -24.42 -24.40 -8.07
C LYS A 361 -23.07 -24.96 -7.62
N GLN A 362 -22.58 -26.03 -8.23
CA GLN A 362 -21.22 -26.51 -8.06
C GLN A 362 -20.27 -25.48 -8.68
N GLN A 363 -19.77 -24.57 -7.83
CA GLN A 363 -18.65 -23.74 -8.20
C GLN A 363 -17.42 -24.63 -8.43
N MET A 364 -16.74 -24.37 -9.55
CA MET A 364 -15.50 -25.06 -9.88
C MET A 364 -14.46 -24.78 -8.79
N THR A 365 -14.01 -25.84 -8.11
CA THR A 365 -13.06 -25.70 -7.00
C THR A 365 -11.68 -25.27 -7.54
N VAL A 366 -10.84 -24.69 -6.67
CA VAL A 366 -9.46 -24.31 -7.05
C VAL A 366 -8.67 -25.53 -7.53
N SER A 367 -8.95 -26.73 -7.00
CA SER A 367 -8.38 -27.98 -7.51
C SER A 367 -8.80 -28.25 -8.96
N GLN A 368 -10.09 -28.17 -9.29
CA GLN A 368 -10.56 -28.34 -10.66
C GLN A 368 -10.00 -27.30 -11.64
N LEU A 369 -9.81 -26.05 -11.18
CA LEU A 369 -9.13 -25.01 -11.97
C LEU A 369 -7.66 -25.33 -12.20
N LYS A 370 -6.97 -25.90 -11.21
CA LYS A 370 -5.60 -26.41 -11.37
C LYS A 370 -5.55 -27.58 -12.35
N ASP A 371 -6.51 -28.50 -12.26
CA ASP A 371 -6.59 -29.66 -13.15
C ASP A 371 -6.86 -29.20 -14.60
N ALA A 372 -7.79 -28.27 -14.81
CA ALA A 372 -8.05 -27.66 -16.11
C ALA A 372 -6.86 -26.85 -16.65
N ALA A 373 -6.11 -26.16 -15.78
CA ALA A 373 -4.88 -25.47 -16.16
C ALA A 373 -3.73 -26.44 -16.49
N ASN A 374 -3.82 -27.68 -16.03
CA ASN A 374 -2.85 -28.75 -16.24
C ASN A 374 -3.26 -29.73 -17.35
N ASP A 375 -4.47 -29.61 -17.90
CA ASP A 375 -4.91 -30.42 -19.03
C ASP A 375 -4.01 -30.17 -20.26
N LYS A 376 -3.57 -31.27 -20.87
CA LYS A 376 -2.68 -31.30 -22.03
C LYS A 376 -3.42 -31.55 -23.34
N THR A 377 -4.73 -31.75 -23.31
CA THR A 377 -5.50 -31.96 -24.53
C THR A 377 -5.31 -30.78 -25.49
N PRO A 378 -4.96 -31.02 -26.77
CA PRO A 378 -4.76 -29.94 -27.74
C PRO A 378 -6.04 -29.12 -27.97
N ALA A 379 -7.21 -29.75 -27.88
CA ALA A 379 -8.51 -29.09 -27.92
C ALA A 379 -8.75 -28.12 -26.73
N GLY A 380 -8.05 -28.32 -25.61
CA GLY A 380 -8.17 -27.53 -24.39
C GLY A 380 -7.24 -26.32 -24.28
N ALA A 381 -6.41 -26.02 -25.28
CA ALA A 381 -5.36 -24.99 -25.15
C ALA A 381 -5.89 -23.60 -24.74
N ALA A 382 -7.03 -23.17 -25.30
CA ALA A 382 -7.67 -21.91 -24.94
C ALA A 382 -8.27 -21.93 -23.53
N GLN A 383 -8.91 -23.04 -23.13
CA GLN A 383 -9.46 -23.22 -21.78
C GLN A 383 -8.35 -23.24 -20.74
N ARG A 384 -7.22 -23.86 -21.05
CA ARG A 384 -6.01 -23.91 -20.21
C ARG A 384 -5.46 -22.52 -19.94
N GLN A 385 -5.34 -21.67 -20.97
CA GLN A 385 -4.89 -20.29 -20.80
C GLN A 385 -5.86 -19.48 -19.93
N GLN A 386 -7.18 -19.64 -20.14
CA GLN A 386 -8.19 -18.99 -19.31
C GLN A 386 -8.14 -19.47 -17.85
N ALA A 387 -7.97 -20.77 -17.60
CA ALA A 387 -7.83 -21.32 -16.26
C ALA A 387 -6.57 -20.79 -15.55
N LYS A 388 -5.43 -20.70 -16.25
CA LYS A 388 -4.20 -20.08 -15.73
C LYS A 388 -4.40 -18.60 -15.37
N GLN A 389 -5.07 -17.85 -16.24
CA GLN A 389 -5.38 -16.43 -15.97
C GLN A 389 -6.29 -16.27 -14.75
N LEU A 390 -7.31 -17.13 -14.60
CA LEU A 390 -8.20 -17.11 -13.44
C LEU A 390 -7.46 -17.47 -12.14
N LEU A 391 -6.54 -18.43 -12.17
CA LEU A 391 -5.70 -18.78 -11.02
C LEU A 391 -4.77 -17.63 -10.61
N ALA A 392 -4.12 -16.97 -11.58
CA ALA A 392 -3.28 -15.82 -11.32
C ALA A 392 -4.10 -14.66 -10.72
N LEU A 393 -5.27 -14.40 -11.28
CA LEU A 393 -6.18 -13.35 -10.80
C LEU A 393 -6.70 -13.65 -9.39
N LYS A 394 -7.05 -14.91 -9.09
CA LYS A 394 -7.46 -15.36 -7.75
C LYS A 394 -6.36 -15.17 -6.71
N LYS A 395 -5.11 -15.43 -7.07
CA LYS A 395 -3.96 -15.19 -6.19
C LYS A 395 -3.81 -13.69 -5.89
N ILE A 396 -3.78 -12.86 -6.94
CA ILE A 396 -3.66 -11.40 -6.80
C ILE A 396 -4.81 -10.82 -5.97
N GLU A 397 -6.04 -11.31 -6.18
CA GLU A 397 -7.23 -10.93 -5.42
C GLU A 397 -7.09 -11.21 -3.92
N LEU A 398 -6.53 -12.37 -3.56
CA LEU A 398 -6.31 -12.73 -2.16
C LEU A 398 -5.19 -11.87 -1.54
N ASP A 399 -4.06 -11.73 -2.24
CA ASP A 399 -2.92 -10.93 -1.77
C ASP A 399 -3.34 -9.47 -1.54
N LEU A 400 -4.11 -8.89 -2.47
CA LEU A 400 -4.66 -7.55 -2.37
C LEU A 400 -5.65 -7.41 -1.21
N LEU A 401 -6.52 -8.42 -1.00
CA LEU A 401 -7.47 -8.39 0.12
C LEU A 401 -6.75 -8.40 1.46
N VAL A 402 -5.77 -9.28 1.62
CA VAL A 402 -4.98 -9.39 2.86
C VAL A 402 -4.24 -8.08 3.12
N PHE A 403 -3.65 -7.49 2.08
CA PHE A 403 -2.94 -6.23 2.18
C PHE A 403 -3.86 -5.06 2.59
N LEU A 404 -5.00 -4.88 1.91
CA LEU A 404 -5.97 -3.83 2.24
C LEU A 404 -6.56 -4.01 3.64
N ALA A 405 -6.89 -5.24 4.02
CA ALA A 405 -7.39 -5.55 5.36
C ALA A 405 -6.34 -5.24 6.45
N ALA A 406 -5.06 -5.57 6.21
CA ALA A 406 -3.99 -5.25 7.13
C ALA A 406 -3.82 -3.74 7.34
N ILE A 407 -3.87 -2.94 6.26
CA ILE A 407 -3.82 -1.48 6.37
C ILE A 407 -5.03 -0.95 7.16
N VAL A 408 -6.25 -1.41 6.86
CA VAL A 408 -7.45 -0.97 7.60
C VAL A 408 -7.33 -1.28 9.10
N VAL A 409 -6.87 -2.48 9.46
CA VAL A 409 -6.67 -2.87 10.87
C VAL A 409 -5.63 -1.98 11.53
N MET A 410 -4.46 -1.78 10.90
CA MET A 410 -3.41 -0.91 11.45
C MET A 410 -3.88 0.54 11.60
N SER A 411 -4.48 1.12 10.56
CA SER A 411 -5.01 2.49 10.59
C SER A 411 -6.12 2.65 11.62
N THR A 412 -6.92 1.62 11.89
CA THR A 412 -7.96 1.66 12.94
C THR A 412 -7.34 1.71 14.34
N VAL A 413 -6.28 0.94 14.61
CA VAL A 413 -5.58 1.03 15.89
C VAL A 413 -4.89 2.39 16.03
N PHE A 414 -4.27 2.88 14.96
CA PHE A 414 -3.62 4.20 14.96
C PHE A 414 -4.63 5.32 15.16
N LEU A 415 -5.82 5.24 14.56
CA LEU A 415 -6.93 6.14 14.81
C LEU A 415 -7.34 6.13 16.29
N GLY A 416 -7.51 4.95 16.88
CA GLY A 416 -7.85 4.82 18.31
C GLY A 416 -6.81 5.47 19.22
N LEU A 417 -5.51 5.25 18.93
CA LEU A 417 -4.43 5.88 19.68
C LEU A 417 -4.36 7.40 19.49
N ALA A 418 -4.50 7.87 18.25
CA ALA A 418 -4.51 9.30 17.92
C ALA A 418 -5.68 10.02 18.62
N LEU A 419 -6.88 9.43 18.59
CA LEU A 419 -8.04 9.96 19.32
C LEU A 419 -7.81 9.96 20.83
N TRP A 420 -7.22 8.90 21.39
CA TRP A 420 -6.91 8.85 22.82
C TRP A 420 -5.96 9.97 23.25
N LEU A 421 -4.92 10.24 22.45
CA LEU A 421 -3.96 11.31 22.67
C LEU A 421 -4.55 12.71 22.41
N ALA A 422 -5.46 12.86 21.44
CA ALA A 422 -6.13 14.11 21.14
C ALA A 422 -7.14 14.51 22.24
N ILE A 423 -7.94 13.55 22.72
CA ILE A 423 -8.97 13.81 23.72
C ILE A 423 -8.35 14.05 25.10
N SER A 424 -7.37 13.24 25.47
CA SER A 424 -6.89 13.22 26.85
C SER A 424 -5.37 13.00 26.96
N PRO A 425 -4.55 13.93 26.41
CA PRO A 425 -3.09 13.78 26.46
C PRO A 425 -2.63 13.68 27.92
N THR A 426 -3.13 14.54 28.81
CA THR A 426 -2.75 14.58 30.23
C THR A 426 -2.84 13.22 30.93
N SER A 427 -3.92 12.47 30.67
CA SER A 427 -4.18 11.12 31.22
C SER A 427 -3.21 10.05 30.70
N VAL A 428 -2.76 10.16 29.44
CA VAL A 428 -1.74 9.26 28.87
C VAL A 428 -0.42 9.48 29.57
N TYR A 429 -0.03 10.73 29.78
CA TYR A 429 1.21 11.10 30.47
C TYR A 429 1.14 10.99 32.00
N ALA A 430 -0.01 10.64 32.58
CA ALA A 430 -0.16 10.51 34.03
C ALA A 430 0.36 9.16 34.56
N SER A 431 0.45 8.14 33.70
CA SER A 431 0.92 6.81 34.07
C SER A 431 1.95 6.32 33.07
N TRP A 432 3.07 5.81 33.56
CA TRP A 432 4.11 5.26 32.69
C TRP A 432 3.59 4.13 31.79
N ARG A 433 2.70 3.26 32.30
CA ARG A 433 2.13 2.17 31.50
C ARG A 433 1.38 2.70 30.28
N ARG A 434 0.62 3.78 30.43
CA ARG A 434 -0.13 4.41 29.33
C ARG A 434 0.81 5.10 28.35
N MET A 435 1.82 5.80 28.89
CA MET A 435 2.87 6.43 28.11
C MET A 435 3.62 5.40 27.25
N GLU A 436 4.00 4.27 27.84
CA GLU A 436 4.67 3.18 27.14
C GLU A 436 3.82 2.58 26.02
N VAL A 437 2.52 2.34 26.26
CA VAL A 437 1.59 1.91 25.20
C VAL A 437 1.58 2.92 24.06
N ALA A 438 1.47 4.22 24.37
CA ALA A 438 1.49 5.26 23.35
C ALA A 438 2.83 5.34 22.59
N PHE A 439 3.95 5.01 23.23
CA PHE A 439 5.27 5.10 22.61
C PHE A 439 5.60 3.89 21.75
N LEU A 440 5.16 2.70 22.16
CA LEU A 440 5.64 1.44 21.61
C LEU A 440 4.60 0.71 20.75
N LEU A 441 3.29 0.92 20.96
CA LEU A 441 2.25 0.18 20.22
C LEU A 441 2.34 0.37 18.71
N VAL A 442 2.48 1.63 18.26
CA VAL A 442 2.62 1.98 16.84
C VAL A 442 3.86 1.34 16.23
N PRO A 443 5.08 1.53 16.80
CA PRO A 443 6.27 0.83 16.31
C PRO A 443 6.12 -0.69 16.27
N TRP A 444 5.56 -1.32 17.30
CA TRP A 444 5.38 -2.77 17.34
C TRP A 444 4.51 -3.27 16.19
N MET A 445 3.33 -2.68 16.03
CA MET A 445 2.39 -3.09 14.99
C MET A 445 2.97 -2.85 13.59
N TYR A 446 3.58 -1.69 13.37
CA TYR A 446 4.15 -1.33 12.09
C TYR A 446 5.32 -2.24 11.72
N LEU A 447 6.31 -2.39 12.60
CA LEU A 447 7.52 -3.17 12.31
C LEU A 447 7.18 -4.64 12.07
N VAL A 448 6.36 -5.26 12.94
CA VAL A 448 5.94 -6.66 12.74
C VAL A 448 5.18 -6.84 11.42
N GLY A 449 4.26 -5.93 11.11
CA GLY A 449 3.47 -6.00 9.87
C GLY A 449 4.33 -5.83 8.61
N VAL A 450 5.23 -4.85 8.60
CA VAL A 450 6.12 -4.56 7.47
C VAL A 450 7.18 -5.65 7.29
N ASP A 451 7.80 -6.11 8.38
CA ASP A 451 8.82 -7.17 8.35
C ASP A 451 8.26 -8.49 7.84
N ALA A 452 7.04 -8.85 8.26
CA ALA A 452 6.34 -10.02 7.75
C ALA A 452 5.98 -9.87 6.26
N SER A 453 5.53 -8.67 5.85
CA SER A 453 5.19 -8.38 4.46
C SER A 453 6.40 -8.44 3.53
N LEU A 454 7.51 -7.80 3.92
CA LEU A 454 8.77 -7.82 3.17
C LEU A 454 9.39 -9.21 3.11
N SER A 455 9.31 -9.98 4.20
CA SER A 455 9.69 -11.39 4.22
C SER A 455 8.93 -12.19 3.16
N PHE A 456 7.62 -12.03 3.11
CA PHE A 456 6.80 -12.74 2.15
C PHE A 456 7.10 -12.31 0.71
N LEU A 457 7.25 -11.01 0.46
CA LEU A 457 7.62 -10.47 -0.86
C LEU A 457 9.00 -10.95 -1.32
N LEU A 458 9.99 -10.99 -0.42
CA LEU A 458 11.33 -11.47 -0.70
C LEU A 458 11.33 -12.96 -1.01
N ILE A 459 10.66 -13.78 -0.20
CA ILE A 459 10.53 -15.22 -0.45
C ILE A 459 9.88 -15.46 -1.82
N ASN A 460 8.84 -14.70 -2.17
CA ASN A 460 8.20 -14.79 -3.47
C ASN A 460 9.13 -14.38 -4.62
N SER A 461 9.87 -13.28 -4.50
CA SER A 461 10.83 -12.84 -5.53
C SER A 461 11.97 -13.86 -5.70
N ILE A 462 12.53 -14.38 -4.61
CA ILE A 462 13.56 -15.44 -4.65
C ILE A 462 13.02 -16.68 -5.37
N ARG A 463 11.79 -17.11 -5.08
CA ARG A 463 11.17 -18.25 -5.77
C ARG A 463 11.05 -18.03 -7.28
N HIS A 464 10.89 -16.79 -7.75
CA HIS A 464 10.87 -16.45 -9.16
C HIS A 464 12.27 -16.36 -9.80
N LEU A 465 13.28 -15.95 -9.03
CA LEU A 465 14.66 -15.83 -9.50
C LEU A 465 15.38 -17.19 -9.58
N VAL A 466 15.16 -18.04 -8.58
CA VAL A 466 15.81 -19.35 -8.44
C VAL A 466 15.32 -20.25 -9.57
N SER A 467 16.20 -20.50 -10.55
CA SER A 467 15.94 -21.49 -11.59
C SER A 467 15.61 -22.82 -10.93
N PRO A 468 14.55 -23.53 -11.36
CA PRO A 468 14.16 -24.82 -10.79
C PRO A 468 15.33 -25.81 -10.70
N ASN A 469 16.28 -25.72 -11.64
CA ASN A 469 17.44 -26.60 -11.78
C ASN A 469 18.62 -26.26 -10.85
N SER A 470 18.54 -25.15 -10.11
CA SER A 470 19.61 -24.78 -9.18
C SER A 470 19.53 -25.60 -7.88
N ARG A 471 20.69 -25.92 -7.28
CA ARG A 471 20.78 -26.58 -5.96
C ARG A 471 20.04 -25.79 -4.87
N LEU A 472 19.95 -24.47 -5.04
CA LEU A 472 19.21 -23.56 -4.15
C LEU A 472 17.71 -23.90 -4.08
N ALA A 473 17.09 -24.35 -5.17
CA ALA A 473 15.69 -24.78 -5.18
C ALA A 473 15.43 -25.96 -4.22
N HIS A 474 16.43 -26.83 -4.06
CA HIS A 474 16.37 -27.97 -3.14
C HIS A 474 16.46 -27.54 -1.67
N ILE A 475 17.24 -26.49 -1.36
CA ILE A 475 17.39 -25.96 0.00
C ILE A 475 16.14 -25.18 0.42
N VAL A 476 15.52 -24.43 -0.49
CA VAL A 476 14.31 -23.62 -0.22
C VAL A 476 13.04 -24.50 -0.06
N GLY A 477 13.16 -25.83 -0.13
CA GLY A 477 12.04 -26.74 0.05
C GLY A 477 11.02 -26.69 -1.09
N VAL A 478 11.41 -26.19 -2.26
CA VAL A 478 10.58 -26.24 -3.48
C VAL A 478 10.68 -27.66 -4.05
N ARG A 479 10.10 -28.62 -3.34
CA ARG A 479 9.93 -30.00 -3.82
C ARG A 479 8.74 -30.04 -4.78
N ALA A 480 8.81 -29.25 -5.85
CA ALA A 480 7.94 -29.48 -6.99
C ALA A 480 8.35 -30.82 -7.59
N SER A 481 7.44 -31.80 -7.56
CA SER A 481 7.62 -33.09 -8.23
C SER A 481 8.20 -32.85 -9.63
N GLN A 482 9.29 -33.52 -9.94
CA GLN A 482 10.00 -33.38 -11.22
C GLN A 482 9.09 -33.67 -12.42
N ALA A 483 7.97 -34.38 -12.21
CA ALA A 483 6.92 -34.63 -13.20
C ALA A 483 6.07 -33.39 -13.56
N ASP A 484 6.00 -32.37 -12.69
CA ASP A 484 5.30 -31.10 -12.95
C ASP A 484 6.17 -30.09 -13.71
N ARG A 485 7.45 -30.42 -13.87
CA ARG A 485 8.55 -29.54 -14.26
C ARG A 485 8.71 -29.40 -15.78
N ASP A 486 8.48 -30.48 -16.52
CA ASP A 486 8.38 -30.42 -17.99
C ASP A 486 7.06 -29.78 -18.46
N ARG A 487 6.09 -29.58 -17.55
CA ARG A 487 4.76 -29.02 -17.85
C ARG A 487 4.66 -27.49 -17.72
N HIS A 488 5.64 -26.82 -17.12
CA HIS A 488 5.57 -25.40 -16.73
C HIS A 488 6.56 -24.47 -17.44
N ARG A 489 7.33 -24.96 -18.42
CA ARG A 489 8.32 -24.15 -19.16
C ARG A 489 7.73 -23.04 -20.06
N GLY A 490 6.40 -22.94 -20.17
CA GLY A 490 5.71 -21.83 -20.83
C GLY A 490 4.74 -21.11 -19.89
N SER A 491 5.01 -19.83 -19.64
CA SER A 491 4.05 -18.84 -19.11
C SER A 491 3.72 -18.94 -17.62
N ILE A 492 4.63 -18.47 -16.75
CA ILE A 492 4.29 -17.93 -15.41
C ILE A 492 5.17 -16.69 -15.14
N THR A 493 4.98 -15.63 -15.92
CA THR A 493 5.54 -14.27 -15.66
C THR A 493 4.44 -13.26 -15.33
N GLY A 494 3.23 -13.74 -15.00
CA GLY A 494 2.03 -12.92 -14.82
C GLY A 494 1.96 -12.09 -13.52
N LEU A 495 2.95 -12.15 -12.62
CA LEU A 495 2.88 -11.54 -11.29
C LEU A 495 3.37 -10.08 -11.23
N THR A 496 3.90 -9.52 -12.31
CA THR A 496 4.20 -8.08 -12.43
C THR A 496 3.40 -7.43 -13.57
N THR A 497 2.18 -7.92 -13.81
CA THR A 497 1.37 -7.60 -14.99
C THR A 497 0.70 -6.22 -14.94
N SER A 498 1.50 -5.17 -15.08
CA SER A 498 1.03 -3.97 -15.81
C SER A 498 1.43 -4.05 -17.29
N ASP A 499 2.62 -4.58 -17.58
CA ASP A 499 3.27 -4.33 -18.88
C ASP A 499 2.99 -5.39 -19.96
N GLU A 500 2.73 -6.66 -19.61
CA GLU A 500 2.35 -7.68 -20.61
C GLU A 500 0.95 -7.46 -21.21
N PHE A 501 0.18 -6.50 -20.68
CA PHE A 501 -1.19 -6.24 -21.14
C PHE A 501 -1.30 -5.21 -22.27
N GLU A 502 -0.21 -4.55 -22.69
CA GLU A 502 -0.20 -3.57 -23.79
C GLU A 502 0.36 -4.10 -25.12
N SER A 503 1.08 -5.23 -25.13
CA SER A 503 1.73 -5.77 -26.34
C SER A 503 0.77 -6.43 -27.37
N GLY A 504 -0.54 -6.39 -27.16
CA GLY A 504 -1.50 -7.21 -27.94
C GLY A 504 -2.17 -6.55 -29.15
N THR A 505 -1.89 -5.30 -29.51
CA THR A 505 -2.76 -4.55 -30.43
C THR A 505 -2.17 -4.00 -31.73
N LEU A 506 -0.88 -4.15 -32.04
CA LEU A 506 -0.33 -3.65 -33.31
C LEU A 506 0.75 -4.58 -33.88
N SER A 507 0.37 -5.76 -34.37
CA SER A 507 1.12 -6.39 -35.46
C SER A 507 0.24 -6.42 -36.71
N HIS A 508 0.26 -5.30 -37.43
CA HIS A 508 -0.18 -5.32 -38.82
C HIS A 508 0.86 -6.11 -39.62
N SER A 509 0.50 -7.33 -39.97
CA SER A 509 1.17 -8.12 -40.99
C SER A 509 1.18 -7.34 -42.31
N ARG A 510 2.34 -6.79 -42.64
CA ARG A 510 2.64 -6.19 -43.95
C ARG A 510 2.68 -7.34 -44.98
N PRO A 511 1.89 -7.31 -46.06
CA PRO A 511 1.98 -8.35 -47.08
C PRO A 511 3.28 -8.19 -47.87
N ALA A 512 3.97 -9.32 -48.08
CA ALA A 512 5.16 -9.42 -48.90
C ALA A 512 4.86 -9.00 -50.34
N ARG A 513 5.61 -8.04 -50.87
CA ARG A 513 5.61 -7.67 -52.28
C ARG A 513 6.95 -8.09 -52.87
N ALA A 514 6.88 -8.98 -53.85
CA ALA A 514 8.02 -9.50 -54.59
C ALA A 514 8.40 -8.55 -55.75
N GLY A 515 9.71 -8.37 -55.94
CA GLY A 515 10.35 -8.05 -57.23
C GLY A 515 10.52 -6.56 -57.58
N ALA A 516 11.76 -6.07 -57.55
CA ALA A 516 12.56 -5.75 -58.76
C ALA A 516 13.82 -4.96 -58.37
N ASP A 517 14.91 -5.29 -59.06
CA ASP A 517 16.29 -4.81 -58.88
C ASP A 517 16.50 -3.31 -59.02
N GLY A 518 17.55 -2.78 -58.36
CA GLY A 518 18.30 -1.65 -58.89
C GLY A 518 18.97 -0.68 -57.90
N VAL A 519 20.26 -0.93 -57.64
CA VAL A 519 21.36 0.06 -57.50
C VAL A 519 21.54 0.80 -56.15
N LEU A 520 22.80 0.74 -55.70
CA LEU A 520 23.43 1.40 -54.55
C LEU A 520 23.22 2.93 -54.53
N ASP A 521 22.97 3.51 -53.35
CA ASP A 521 23.99 4.34 -52.71
C ASP A 521 23.66 4.73 -51.26
N ASP A 522 24.72 4.62 -50.45
CA ASP A 522 25.11 5.43 -49.31
C ASP A 522 24.38 5.42 -47.95
N LEU A 523 25.23 5.41 -46.93
CA LEU A 523 24.99 5.27 -45.50
C LEU A 523 24.47 6.57 -44.90
N ARG A 524 23.36 6.53 -44.16
CA ARG A 524 23.13 7.48 -43.06
C ARG A 524 22.16 6.92 -42.03
N GLU A 525 22.62 6.90 -40.78
CA GLU A 525 21.88 6.57 -39.57
C GLU A 525 20.67 7.50 -39.41
N GLU A 526 19.47 6.93 -39.39
CA GLU A 526 18.26 7.50 -38.82
C GLU A 526 17.91 6.68 -37.58
N ASP A 527 18.08 7.27 -36.40
CA ASP A 527 17.31 6.99 -35.20
C ASP A 527 17.40 8.25 -34.32
N ASP A 528 16.27 8.65 -33.73
CA ASP A 528 16.06 9.76 -32.78
C ASP A 528 15.60 11.13 -33.34
N GLU A 529 14.44 11.17 -34.00
CA GLU A 529 13.62 12.39 -34.09
C GLU A 529 12.17 12.11 -33.63
N ASP A 530 11.90 12.24 -32.33
CA ASP A 530 10.53 12.38 -31.79
C ASP A 530 10.48 13.05 -30.38
N GLU A 531 11.52 13.79 -29.96
CA GLU A 531 11.54 14.54 -28.68
C GLU A 531 11.90 16.04 -28.81
N GLN A 532 11.70 16.66 -29.96
CA GLN A 532 11.84 18.12 -30.12
C GLN A 532 10.59 18.78 -30.70
N GLU A 533 9.53 18.89 -29.91
CA GLU A 533 8.51 19.93 -30.16
C GLU A 533 7.78 20.35 -28.87
N GLU A 534 8.52 20.84 -27.87
CA GLU A 534 7.92 21.63 -26.78
C GLU A 534 8.95 22.57 -26.13
N ARG A 535 9.48 23.53 -26.91
CA ARG A 535 10.11 24.74 -26.37
C ARG A 535 9.82 25.93 -27.29
N GLY A 536 8.98 26.85 -26.83
CA GLY A 536 8.71 28.07 -27.58
C GLY A 536 7.72 29.05 -26.96
N VAL A 537 7.80 29.38 -25.66
CA VAL A 537 7.32 30.68 -25.15
C VAL A 537 8.27 31.17 -24.06
N HIS A 538 9.20 32.04 -24.47
CA HIS A 538 10.06 32.81 -23.57
C HIS A 538 9.23 33.98 -23.01
N VAL A 539 8.99 33.99 -21.69
CA VAL A 539 8.56 35.20 -20.96
C VAL A 539 9.75 35.65 -20.13
N SER A 540 10.32 36.79 -20.51
CA SER A 540 11.38 37.48 -19.79
C SER A 540 10.79 38.12 -18.54
N ILE A 541 11.17 37.65 -17.35
CA ILE A 541 10.95 38.37 -16.09
C ILE A 541 12.30 38.92 -15.66
N GLU A 542 12.41 40.24 -15.73
CA GLU A 542 13.52 41.06 -15.27
C GLU A 542 13.44 41.15 -13.74
N THR A 543 14.31 40.43 -13.03
CA THR A 543 14.48 40.59 -11.57
C THR A 543 15.71 41.43 -11.29
N HIS A 544 15.45 42.66 -10.86
CA HIS A 544 16.41 43.54 -10.20
C HIS A 544 17.07 42.83 -9.02
N VAL A 545 18.39 42.71 -9.05
CA VAL A 545 19.23 42.32 -7.90
C VAL A 545 19.41 43.56 -7.04
N VAL A 546 18.81 43.56 -5.85
CA VAL A 546 19.14 44.48 -4.77
C VAL A 546 20.25 43.83 -3.96
N GLU A 547 21.42 44.46 -4.01
CA GLU A 547 22.60 44.16 -3.23
C GLU A 547 22.32 44.62 -1.78
N GLU A 548 22.06 43.67 -0.88
CA GLU A 548 21.88 43.97 0.55
C GLU A 548 23.13 43.55 1.33
N GLU A 549 23.70 44.56 1.98
CA GLU A 549 24.90 44.54 2.83
C GLU A 549 24.82 43.50 3.95
N SER A 550 25.96 42.85 4.14
CA SER A 550 26.27 41.93 5.23
C SER A 550 26.66 42.70 6.50
N PRO A 551 26.09 42.39 7.68
CA PRO A 551 26.70 42.78 8.94
C PRO A 551 27.29 41.58 9.70
N GLU A 552 28.56 41.77 10.04
CA GLU A 552 29.22 41.38 11.29
C GLU A 552 29.24 39.90 11.73
N ARG A 553 30.42 39.30 11.49
CA ARG A 553 30.93 38.13 12.20
C ARG A 553 31.22 38.47 13.67
N THR A 554 30.44 37.90 14.58
CA THR A 554 30.80 37.75 15.99
C THR A 554 31.60 36.45 16.19
N PRO A 555 32.72 36.45 16.93
CA PRO A 555 33.57 35.26 17.09
C PRO A 555 32.94 34.21 18.00
N ALA A 556 33.10 32.95 17.60
CA ALA A 556 32.66 31.76 18.33
C ALA A 556 33.45 31.58 19.64
N LEU A 557 32.72 31.50 20.74
CA LEU A 557 33.21 31.05 22.05
C LEU A 557 33.23 29.52 22.10
N GLU A 558 34.37 28.97 22.47
CA GLU A 558 34.58 27.54 22.77
C GLU A 558 33.61 27.02 23.84
N PRO A 559 33.07 25.80 23.72
CA PRO A 559 32.38 25.15 24.82
C PRO A 559 33.41 24.50 25.75
N ARG A 560 33.53 25.09 26.94
CA ARG A 560 34.21 24.52 28.12
C ARG A 560 33.57 23.19 28.52
N GLU A 561 34.42 22.18 28.69
CA GLU A 561 34.11 20.89 29.32
C GLU A 561 33.76 21.04 30.82
N GLY A 562 32.99 20.06 31.34
CA GLY A 562 32.53 19.94 32.73
C GLY A 562 31.06 20.38 32.85
N TRP A 563 30.14 19.70 33.50
CA TRP A 563 30.22 19.05 34.81
C TRP A 563 29.20 17.90 34.89
N HIS A 564 29.63 16.73 35.36
CA HIS A 564 28.75 15.66 35.81
C HIS A 564 28.58 15.76 37.33
N ALA A 565 27.34 15.98 37.77
CA ALA A 565 26.85 15.71 39.13
C ALA A 565 25.41 15.21 39.05
#